data_AF-A0A967VLH1-F1
#
_entry.id   AF-A0A967VLH1-F1
#
_cell.length_a   1.000
_cell.length_b   1.000
_cell.length_c   1.000
_cell.angle_alpha   90.00
_cell.angle_beta   90.00
_cell.angle_gamma   90.00
#
_symmetry.space_group_name_H-M   'P 1'
#
loop_
_entity.id
_entity.type
_entity.pdbx_description
1 polymer ?
#
loop_
_entity_poly.entity_id
_entity_poly.type
_entity_poly.pdbx_seq_one_letter_code
_entity_poly.pdbx_strand_id
1 'polypeptide(L)' 'LEARAEPVPGLGILVGARTEKYQGLDAEVTPRASITWDAVPDRLRLRSAWGRAYKAPNLREQFVDNPFIESNPD' A
#
# COMPACT_ATOMS: atom_id res chain seq x y z
N LEU A 1 4.21 7.17 7.55
CA LEU A 1 3.84 7.32 8.98
C LEU A 1 3.11 6.06 9.42
N GLU A 2 3.38 5.57 10.62
CA GLU A 2 2.69 4.40 11.19
C GLU A 2 2.45 4.62 12.68
N ALA A 3 1.28 4.19 13.14
CA ALA A 3 0.91 4.11 14.55
C ALA A 3 0.37 2.71 14.86
N ARG A 4 0.72 2.21 16.04
CA ARG A 4 0.30 0.92 16.56
C ARG A 4 -0.24 1.10 17.96
N ALA A 5 -1.26 0.34 18.31
CA ALA A 5 -1.83 0.35 19.64
C ALA A 5 -2.38 -1.04 20.00
N GLU A 6 -2.40 -1.33 21.29
CA GLU A 6 -3.17 -2.42 21.87
C GLU A 6 -4.11 -1.81 22.91
N PRO A 7 -5.32 -1.36 22.51
CA PRO A 7 -6.22 -0.65 23.42
C PRO A 7 -6.76 -1.52 24.55
N VAL A 8 -6.88 -2.83 24.29
CA VAL A 8 -7.24 -3.87 25.25
C VAL A 8 -6.42 -5.13 24.96
N PRO A 9 -6.16 -5.99 25.97
CA PRO A 9 -5.39 -7.21 25.77
C PRO A 9 -5.93 -8.06 24.62
N GLY A 10 -5.04 -8.45 23.71
CA GLY A 10 -5.36 -9.30 22.56
C GLY A 10 -6.04 -8.57 21.40
N LEU A 11 -6.22 -7.24 21.44
CA LEU A 11 -6.68 -6.42 20.33
C LEU A 11 -5.57 -5.50 19.82
N GLY A 12 -4.84 -5.95 18.80
CA GLY A 12 -3.84 -5.15 18.11
C GLY A 12 -4.45 -4.31 16.99
N ILE A 13 -4.11 -3.03 16.94
CA ILE A 13 -4.50 -2.10 15.88
C ILE A 13 -3.24 -1.49 15.27
N LEU A 14 -3.22 -1.40 13.93
CA LEU A 14 -2.21 -0.69 13.16
C LEU A 14 -2.91 0.24 12.18
N VAL A 15 -2.46 1.48 12.13
CA VAL A 15 -2.84 2.45 11.10
C VAL A 15 -1.59 3.10 10.55
N GLY A 16 -1.59 3.39 9.25
CA GLY A 16 -0.46 4.05 8.64
C GLY A 16 -0.79 4.57 7.25
N ALA A 17 0.11 5.39 6.74
CA ALA A 17 0.07 5.87 5.37
C ALA A 17 1.48 6.03 4.83
N ARG A 18 1.65 5.75 3.54
CA ARG A 18 2.88 6.01 2.80
C ARG A 18 2.58 7.08 1.75
N THR A 19 3.46 8.08 1.68
CA THR A 19 3.42 9.11 0.64
C THR A 19 4.58 8.87 -0.30
N GLU A 20 4.31 8.83 -1.60
CA GLU A 20 5.31 8.61 -2.65
C GLU A 20 5.23 9.73 -3.67
N LYS A 21 6.38 10.25 -4.11
CA LYS A 21 6.47 11.21 -5.20
C LYS A 21 7.31 10.60 -6.31
N TYR A 22 6.72 10.46 -7.49
CA TYR A 22 7.42 10.08 -8.71
C TYR A 22 7.64 11.33 -9.55
N GLN A 23 8.79 11.41 -10.23
CA GLN A 23 9.09 12.53 -11.10
C GLN A 23 8.07 12.59 -12.24
N GLY A 24 7.46 13.76 -12.44
CA GLY A 24 6.43 13.95 -13.48
C GLY A 24 5.02 13.46 -13.12
N LEU A 25 4.81 12.82 -11.97
CA LEU A 25 3.48 12.41 -11.48
C LEU A 25 3.13 13.12 -10.19
N ASP A 26 1.84 13.21 -9.87
CA ASP A 26 1.39 13.72 -8.58
C ASP A 26 1.86 12.86 -7.41
N ALA A 27 1.94 13.49 -6.23
CA ALA A 27 2.26 12.75 -5.02
C ALA A 27 1.08 11.83 -4.68
N GLU A 28 1.40 10.58 -4.34
CA GLU A 28 0.41 9.56 -4.08
C GLU A 28 0.44 9.13 -2.61
N VAL A 29 -0.74 9.04 -1.99
CA VAL A 29 -0.88 8.59 -0.60
C VAL A 29 -1.58 7.23 -0.55
N THR A 30 -0.88 6.23 -0.01
CA THR A 30 -1.38 4.86 0.20
C THR A 30 -1.66 4.60 1.68
N PRO A 31 -2.91 4.79 2.16
CA PRO A 31 -3.29 4.47 3.53
C PRO A 31 -3.43 2.97 3.73
N ARG A 32 -3.21 2.52 4.97
CA ARG A 32 -3.46 1.16 5.42
C ARG A 32 -3.92 1.12 6.88
N ALA A 33 -4.79 0.17 7.18
CA ALA A 33 -5.20 -0.16 8.54
C ALA A 33 -5.32 -1.67 8.69
N SER A 34 -4.98 -2.20 9.87
CA SER A 34 -5.22 -3.60 10.18
C SER A 34 -5.54 -3.79 11.65
N ILE A 35 -6.38 -4.79 11.92
CA ILE A 35 -6.77 -5.22 13.25
C ILE A 35 -6.43 -6.70 13.38
N THR A 36 -5.85 -7.06 14.52
CA THR A 36 -5.67 -8.46 14.96
C THR A 36 -6.37 -8.64 16.29
N TRP A 37 -7.22 -9.64 16.41
CA TRP A 37 -7.98 -9.90 17.62
C TRP A 37 -7.90 -11.37 18.03
N ASP A 38 -7.45 -11.63 19.26
CA ASP A 38 -7.54 -12.93 19.91
C ASP A 38 -8.98 -13.18 20.39
N ALA A 39 -9.84 -13.59 19.45
CA ALA A 39 -11.25 -13.85 19.71
C ALA A 39 -11.46 -14.99 20.71
N VAL A 40 -10.57 -16.00 20.70
CA VAL A 40 -10.48 -17.02 21.74
C VAL A 40 -9.00 -17.20 22.11
N PRO A 41 -8.60 -16.90 23.36
CA PRO A 41 -7.22 -17.02 23.80
C PRO A 41 -6.63 -18.39 23.45
N ASP A 42 -5.44 -18.36 22.83
CA ASP A 42 -4.66 -19.54 22.42
C ASP A 42 -5.35 -20.50 21.42
N ARG A 43 -6.50 -20.11 20.85
CA ARG A 43 -7.28 -20.98 19.95
C ARG A 43 -7.70 -20.33 18.65
N LEU A 44 -8.07 -19.04 18.69
CA LEU A 44 -8.59 -18.34 17.51
C LEU A 44 -8.13 -16.88 17.50
N ARG A 45 -7.40 -16.53 16.44
CA ARG A 45 -7.01 -15.16 16.12
C ARG A 45 -7.64 -14.75 14.80
N LEU A 46 -8.35 -13.63 14.82
CA LEU A 46 -8.93 -12.99 13.64
C LEU A 46 -8.02 -11.87 13.17
N ARG A 47 -7.92 -11.71 11.84
CA ARG A 47 -7.21 -10.59 11.22
C ARG A 47 -8.07 -9.98 10.14
N SER A 48 -8.19 -8.67 10.19
CA SER A 48 -8.76 -7.87 9.11
C SER A 48 -7.77 -6.78 8.70
N ALA A 49 -7.72 -6.50 7.41
CA ALA A 49 -6.87 -5.45 6.87
C ALA A 49 -7.57 -4.75 5.73
N TRP A 50 -7.35 -3.45 5.65
CA TRP A 50 -7.79 -2.60 4.56
C TRP A 50 -6.64 -1.69 4.16
N GLY A 51 -6.53 -1.40 2.87
CA GLY A 51 -5.56 -0.42 2.40
C GLY A 51 -5.69 -0.20 0.90
N ARG A 52 -5.01 0.85 0.45
CA ARG A 52 -4.90 1.17 -0.97
C ARG A 52 -3.51 0.83 -1.46
N ALA A 53 -3.44 0.22 -2.64
CA ALA A 53 -2.20 0.07 -3.39
C ALA A 53 -2.21 1.03 -4.58
N TYR A 54 -1.01 1.45 -5.00
CA TYR A 54 -0.82 2.26 -6.20
C TYR A 54 0.26 1.62 -7.06
N LYS A 55 0.07 1.67 -8.37
CA LYS A 55 1.07 1.30 -9.37
C LYS A 55 1.27 2.50 -10.27
N ALA A 56 2.47 3.06 -10.26
CA ALA A 56 2.84 4.11 -11.20
C ALA A 56 2.82 3.56 -12.64
N PRO A 57 2.40 4.36 -13.63
CA PRO A 57 2.53 4.01 -15.04
C PRO A 57 3.98 3.70 -15.39
N ASN A 58 4.21 2.79 -16.34
CA ASN A 58 5.56 2.52 -16.82
C ASN A 58 6.04 3.62 -17.80
N LEU A 59 7.33 3.61 -18.18
CA LEU A 59 7.89 4.65 -19.04
C LEU A 59 7.22 4.73 -20.43
N ARG A 60 6.78 3.60 -21.00
CA ARG A 60 6.10 3.59 -22.31
C ARG A 60 4.72 4.23 -22.23
N GLU A 61 4.01 4.01 -21.12
CA GLU A 61 2.72 4.64 -20.85
C GLU A 61 2.85 6.15 -20.59
N GLN A 62 3.99 6.59 -20.03
CA GLN A 62 4.25 8.00 -19.75
C GLN A 62 4.80 8.76 -20.97
N PHE A 63 5.52 8.08 -21.86
CA PHE A 63 6.17 8.69 -23.03
C PHE A 63 5.78 7.93 -24.30
N VAL A 64 4.55 8.18 -24.78
CA VAL A 64 3.98 7.52 -25.96
C VAL A 64 4.78 7.81 -27.24
N ASP A 65 5.34 9.03 -27.35
CA ASP A 65 6.18 9.46 -28.47
C ASP A 65 7.65 9.64 -28.03
N ASN A 66 8.27 8.60 -27.47
CA ASN A 66 9.69 8.64 -27.11
C ASN A 66 10.56 8.17 -28.29
N PRO A 67 11.32 9.06 -28.96
CA PRO A 67 12.15 8.69 -30.11
C PRO A 67 13.33 7.77 -29.75
N PHE A 68 13.60 7.55 -28.45
CA PHE A 68 14.64 6.65 -27.96
C PHE A 68 14.10 5.28 -27.49
N ILE A 69 12.80 5.02 -27.63
CA ILE A 69 12.18 3.73 -27.32
C ILE A 69 11.56 3.18 -28.62
N GLU A 70 12.35 2.44 -29.38
CA GLU A 70 11.87 1.71 -30.55
C GLU A 70 11.37 0.32 -30.10
N SER A 71 10.16 -0.05 -30.53
CA SER A 71 9.67 -1.42 -30.35
C SER A 71 10.54 -2.37 -31.16
N ASN A 72 10.95 -3.50 -30.59
CA ASN A 72 11.64 -4.54 -31.36
C ASN A 72 10.71 -4.97 -32.51
N PRO A 73 11.10 -4.80 -33.78
CA PRO A 73 10.29 -5.26 -34.89
C PRO A 73 10.21 -6.79 -34.88
N ASP A 74 9.06 -7.34 -35.26
CA ASP A 74 8.89 -8.77 -35.53
C ASP A 74 9.62 -9.18 -36.83
#